data_AF-A0A9D4SR68-F1
#
_entry.id   AF-A0A9D4SR68-F1
#
_cell.length_a   1.000
_cell.length_b   1.000
_cell.length_c   1.000
_cell.angle_alpha   90.00
_cell.angle_beta   90.00
_cell.angle_gamma   90.00
#
_symmetry.space_group_name_H-M   'P 1'
#
loop_
_entity.id
_entity.type
_entity.pdbx_description
1 polymer ?
#
loop_
_entity_poly.entity_id
_entity_poly.type
_entity_poly.pdbx_seq_one_letter_code
_entity_poly.pdbx_strand_id
1 'polypeptide(L)'
;MLKGNHNLHEDCLYLNVWAPVAATDSAPGLYLYGSMESIHFWSANTAIYNAVWLAALGDVVVVSMNYRLGILGFMNANSPEAPDMALKWVQRTSTLRWRPRASDVVWRKRGPLCVHTRTYVAVSEVSSEGFMMSGTMYNLDSWDTVQESVAKADKCGRNLELHENKPTDELLKASFVIVAPKRAPFVPTYHDEFLPRNPLVAMKRGFFSSVDVLAGVNSMKEPLSAWSFGPRLLAEDLQDFPREELVQSLRAALGRLLRDGVPDILETYIQEVHPGDNNALRRQYIDHLSDRLFNCPLQFFAEKHSERGNKVFCYVFAHKTMMFPLPAWMGAPMDQHTLHVWSRLRSGS
;
A
#
# COMPACT_ATOMS: atom_id res chain seq x y z
N MET A 1 -3.17 -12.48 2.05
CA MET A 1 -4.07 -13.32 2.88
C MET A 1 -5.50 -12.99 2.53
N LEU A 2 -6.14 -13.99 1.93
CA LEU A 2 -7.40 -13.85 1.21
C LEU A 2 -8.51 -13.29 2.10
N LYS A 3 -9.09 -12.15 1.73
CA LYS A 3 -10.46 -11.82 2.12
C LYS A 3 -11.28 -11.71 0.84
N GLY A 4 -12.11 -12.71 0.62
CA GLY A 4 -13.01 -12.85 -0.53
C GLY A 4 -13.31 -14.34 -0.78
N ASN A 5 -14.50 -14.80 -0.37
CA ASN A 5 -15.13 -16.13 -0.55
C ASN A 5 -14.31 -17.43 -0.47
N HIS A 6 -13.01 -17.37 -0.15
CA HIS A 6 -12.11 -18.50 0.06
C HIS A 6 -11.50 -18.38 1.46
N ASN A 7 -11.38 -19.51 2.16
CA ASN A 7 -10.80 -19.59 3.50
C ASN A 7 -9.37 -19.02 3.53
N LEU A 8 -8.98 -18.39 4.64
CA LEU A 8 -7.61 -17.94 4.87
C LEU A 8 -6.66 -19.16 4.83
N HIS A 9 -5.67 -19.13 3.94
CA HIS A 9 -4.75 -20.24 3.73
C HIS A 9 -3.35 -19.71 3.36
N GLU A 10 -2.30 -20.44 3.76
CA GLU A 10 -0.89 -20.06 3.49
C GLU A 10 -0.45 -20.35 2.06
N ASP A 11 -1.02 -21.39 1.45
CA ASP A 11 -1.01 -21.56 0.01
C ASP A 11 -1.89 -20.46 -0.62
N CYS A 12 -1.25 -19.32 -0.87
CA CYS A 12 -1.89 -18.12 -1.39
C CYS A 12 -1.10 -17.45 -2.52
N LEU A 13 0.00 -18.05 -2.96
CA LEU A 13 0.92 -17.49 -3.96
C LEU A 13 0.43 -17.74 -5.39
N TYR A 14 -0.73 -17.17 -5.69
CA TYR A 14 -1.41 -17.28 -6.98
C TYR A 14 -1.36 -15.96 -7.75
N LEU A 15 -1.42 -16.06 -9.08
CA LEU A 15 -1.63 -14.93 -9.99
C LEU A 15 -2.94 -15.11 -10.76
N ASN A 16 -3.55 -13.98 -11.11
CA ASN A 16 -4.70 -13.93 -12.01
C ASN A 16 -4.29 -13.22 -13.29
N VAL A 17 -4.78 -13.70 -14.44
CA VAL A 17 -4.50 -13.12 -15.75
C VAL A 17 -5.81 -12.83 -16.47
N TRP A 18 -5.95 -11.61 -16.97
CA TRP A 18 -7.01 -11.20 -17.88
C TRP A 18 -6.38 -10.79 -19.20
N ALA A 19 -6.91 -11.27 -20.31
CA ALA A 19 -6.42 -10.92 -21.64
C ALA A 19 -7.62 -10.68 -22.58
N PRO A 20 -7.51 -9.73 -23.52
CA PRO A 20 -8.51 -9.57 -24.57
C PRO A 20 -8.55 -10.83 -25.47
N VAL A 21 -9.73 -11.13 -26.01
CA VAL A 21 -9.97 -12.35 -26.82
C VAL A 21 -9.04 -12.43 -28.03
N ALA A 22 -8.71 -11.28 -28.63
CA ALA A 22 -7.81 -11.16 -29.78
C ALA A 22 -6.37 -10.81 -29.38
N ALA A 23 -5.95 -11.07 -28.14
CA ALA A 23 -4.59 -10.78 -27.68
C ALA A 23 -3.56 -11.42 -28.63
N THR A 24 -2.74 -10.56 -29.25
CA THR A 24 -1.61 -10.99 -30.08
C THR A 24 -0.34 -11.07 -29.23
N ASP A 25 0.71 -11.72 -29.75
CA ASP A 25 2.03 -11.76 -29.10
C ASP A 25 2.65 -10.34 -28.88
N SER A 26 2.05 -9.30 -29.47
CA SER A 26 2.44 -7.89 -29.33
C SER A 26 1.59 -7.06 -28.38
N ALA A 27 0.54 -7.63 -27.76
CA ALA A 27 -0.34 -6.89 -26.86
C ALA A 27 0.47 -6.28 -25.69
N PRO A 28 0.29 -5.00 -25.35
CA PRO A 28 0.93 -4.39 -24.20
C PRO A 28 0.50 -5.11 -22.91
N GLY A 29 1.49 -5.53 -22.10
CA GLY A 29 1.26 -6.14 -20.80
C GLY A 29 1.24 -5.10 -19.70
N LEU A 30 0.21 -5.10 -18.86
CA LEU A 30 0.09 -4.32 -17.65
C LEU A 30 0.19 -5.24 -16.44
N TYR A 31 1.24 -5.06 -15.64
CA TYR A 31 1.47 -5.85 -14.44
C TYR A 31 1.01 -5.08 -13.21
N LEU A 32 0.04 -5.64 -12.50
CA LEU A 32 -0.53 -5.09 -11.27
C LEU A 32 0.08 -5.81 -10.06
N TYR A 33 0.71 -5.04 -9.20
CA TYR A 33 1.23 -5.51 -7.92
C TYR A 33 0.31 -4.97 -6.84
N GLY A 34 -0.04 -5.85 -5.90
CA GLY A 34 -1.09 -5.63 -4.91
C GLY A 34 -0.94 -4.36 -4.09
N SER A 35 -1.99 -4.01 -3.33
CA SER A 35 -1.97 -2.84 -2.43
C SER A 35 -1.24 -3.14 -1.12
N MET A 36 -0.57 -2.15 -0.54
CA MET A 36 0.19 -2.24 0.71
C MET A 36 -0.52 -1.62 1.93
N GLU A 37 -1.71 -1.03 1.79
CA GLU A 37 -2.62 -0.84 2.94
C GLU A 37 -2.90 -2.10 3.75
N SER A 38 -2.50 -3.21 3.17
CA SER A 38 -2.79 -4.55 3.57
C SER A 38 -1.54 -5.40 3.63
N ILE A 39 -0.41 -4.86 4.07
CA ILE A 39 0.68 -5.72 4.57
C ILE A 39 0.22 -6.68 5.66
N HIS A 40 -1.02 -6.58 6.16
CA HIS A 40 -1.64 -7.59 7.02
C HIS A 40 -2.85 -8.31 6.39
N PHE A 41 -3.68 -7.65 5.56
CA PHE A 41 -4.94 -8.23 5.07
C PHE A 41 -5.34 -7.78 3.66
N TRP A 42 -5.07 -8.59 2.63
CA TRP A 42 -5.50 -8.33 1.24
C TRP A 42 -5.45 -9.53 0.32
N SER A 43 -6.19 -9.39 -0.76
CA SER A 43 -6.30 -10.35 -1.85
C SER A 43 -6.37 -9.64 -3.20
N ALA A 44 -5.58 -10.14 -4.15
CA ALA A 44 -5.71 -9.82 -5.57
C ALA A 44 -7.06 -10.27 -6.15
N ASN A 45 -7.78 -11.15 -5.44
CA ASN A 45 -9.06 -11.71 -5.85
C ASN A 45 -10.28 -10.97 -5.25
N THR A 46 -10.12 -9.73 -4.79
CA THR A 46 -11.29 -8.91 -4.40
C THR A 46 -11.99 -8.34 -5.64
N ALA A 47 -13.30 -8.12 -5.57
CA ALA A 47 -14.10 -7.65 -6.69
C ALA A 47 -13.62 -6.31 -7.27
N ILE A 48 -13.01 -5.45 -6.45
CA ILE A 48 -12.47 -4.15 -6.86
C ILE A 48 -11.25 -4.29 -7.80
N TYR A 49 -10.57 -5.43 -7.81
CA TYR A 49 -9.43 -5.75 -8.70
C TYR A 49 -9.80 -6.61 -9.90
N ASN A 50 -11.10 -6.80 -10.18
CA ASN A 50 -11.52 -7.52 -11.37
C ASN A 50 -11.17 -6.72 -12.62
N ALA A 51 -10.15 -7.19 -13.36
CA ALA A 51 -9.60 -6.45 -14.48
C ALA A 51 -10.23 -6.78 -15.84
N VAL A 52 -11.42 -7.41 -15.89
CA VAL A 52 -12.11 -7.71 -17.16
C VAL A 52 -12.30 -6.45 -18.01
N TRP A 53 -12.74 -5.35 -17.40
CA TRP A 53 -12.99 -4.10 -18.13
C TRP A 53 -11.71 -3.42 -18.58
N LEU A 54 -10.70 -3.39 -17.70
CA LEU A 54 -9.40 -2.83 -18.04
C LEU A 54 -8.75 -3.59 -19.21
N ALA A 55 -8.75 -4.92 -19.15
CA ALA A 55 -8.18 -5.76 -20.19
C ALA A 55 -8.91 -5.59 -21.52
N ALA A 56 -10.25 -5.56 -21.49
CA ALA A 56 -11.06 -5.46 -22.70
C ALA A 56 -11.06 -4.07 -23.33
N LEU A 57 -11.14 -3.00 -22.53
CA LEU A 57 -11.23 -1.61 -23.02
C LEU A 57 -9.86 -1.00 -23.29
N GLY A 58 -8.85 -1.36 -22.49
CA GLY A 58 -7.48 -0.91 -22.66
C GLY A 58 -6.69 -1.71 -23.68
N ASP A 59 -7.24 -2.83 -24.18
CA ASP A 59 -6.55 -3.80 -25.04
C ASP A 59 -5.18 -4.23 -24.46
N VAL A 60 -5.19 -4.55 -23.17
CA VAL A 60 -4.00 -4.89 -22.37
C VAL A 60 -4.14 -6.26 -21.70
N VAL A 61 -3.04 -6.99 -21.58
CA VAL A 61 -2.99 -8.16 -20.69
C VAL A 61 -2.78 -7.65 -19.26
N VAL A 62 -3.68 -8.00 -18.36
CA VAL A 62 -3.61 -7.58 -16.97
C VAL A 62 -3.24 -8.76 -16.10
N VAL A 63 -2.16 -8.64 -15.34
CA VAL A 63 -1.72 -9.65 -14.39
C VAL A 63 -1.82 -9.09 -12.98
N SER A 64 -2.52 -9.76 -12.07
CA SER A 64 -2.48 -9.44 -10.64
C SER A 64 -1.88 -10.60 -9.85
N MET A 65 -1.23 -10.32 -8.72
CA MET A 65 -0.58 -11.37 -7.92
C MET A 65 -0.84 -11.21 -6.43
N ASN A 66 -0.96 -12.34 -5.75
CA ASN A 66 -0.88 -12.42 -4.31
C ASN A 66 0.58 -12.56 -3.84
N TYR A 67 0.86 -12.03 -2.66
CA TYR A 67 2.10 -12.22 -1.92
C TYR A 67 1.79 -12.46 -0.44
N ARG A 68 2.73 -13.05 0.31
CA ARG A 68 2.56 -13.28 1.75
C ARG A 68 2.50 -11.97 2.52
N LEU A 69 1.67 -11.93 3.56
CA LEU A 69 1.41 -10.74 4.37
C LEU A 69 1.77 -10.99 5.84
N GLY A 70 1.94 -9.92 6.60
CA GLY A 70 2.11 -9.90 8.04
C GLY A 70 3.41 -10.58 8.45
N ILE A 71 3.34 -11.27 9.58
CA ILE A 71 4.47 -12.07 10.09
C ILE A 71 4.97 -13.11 9.07
N LEU A 72 4.09 -13.64 8.20
CA LEU A 72 4.45 -14.66 7.19
C LEU A 72 5.18 -14.09 5.98
N GLY A 73 5.05 -12.78 5.74
CA GLY A 73 5.60 -12.10 4.56
C GLY A 73 6.80 -11.22 4.89
N PHE A 74 6.75 -10.53 6.02
CA PHE A 74 7.63 -9.40 6.34
C PHE A 74 8.41 -9.57 7.64
N MET A 75 8.28 -10.71 8.33
CA MET A 75 9.16 -10.99 9.45
C MET A 75 10.58 -11.24 8.93
N ASN A 76 11.50 -10.37 9.32
CA ASN A 76 12.92 -10.55 9.14
C ASN A 76 13.55 -10.87 10.51
N ALA A 77 13.97 -12.12 10.70
CA ALA A 77 14.67 -12.57 11.91
C ALA A 77 16.21 -12.54 11.75
N ASN A 78 16.70 -11.93 10.66
CA ASN A 78 18.10 -11.94 10.24
C ASN A 78 18.67 -13.36 10.15
N SER A 79 17.85 -14.32 9.70
CA SER A 79 18.22 -15.71 9.49
C SER A 79 17.86 -16.16 8.06
N PRO A 80 18.56 -17.17 7.51
CA PRO A 80 18.23 -17.73 6.20
C PRO A 80 16.81 -18.30 6.09
N GLU A 81 16.22 -18.72 7.21
CA GLU A 81 14.91 -19.36 7.31
C GLU A 81 13.75 -18.35 7.40
N ALA A 82 14.02 -17.12 7.86
CA ALA A 82 13.05 -16.02 7.91
C ALA A 82 13.61 -14.69 7.35
N PRO A 83 13.98 -14.64 6.06
CA PRO A 83 14.24 -13.39 5.35
C PRO A 83 12.90 -12.72 4.97
N ASP A 84 12.93 -11.45 4.55
CA ASP A 84 11.74 -10.79 3.96
C ASP A 84 11.31 -11.53 2.67
N MET A 85 10.35 -12.44 2.80
CA MET A 85 9.92 -13.35 1.74
C MET A 85 8.98 -12.67 0.75
N ALA A 86 8.24 -11.66 1.19
CA ALA A 86 7.31 -10.92 0.34
C ALA A 86 8.03 -10.13 -0.75
N LEU A 87 9.10 -9.41 -0.40
CA LEU A 87 9.89 -8.66 -1.38
C LEU A 87 10.60 -9.59 -2.37
N LYS A 88 11.16 -10.71 -1.88
CA LYS A 88 11.78 -11.73 -2.73
C LYS A 88 10.77 -12.35 -3.70
N TRP A 89 9.55 -12.60 -3.25
CA TRP A 89 8.47 -13.10 -4.11
C TRP A 89 8.10 -12.09 -5.19
N VAL A 90 7.84 -10.83 -4.81
CA VAL A 90 7.53 -9.73 -5.75
C VAL A 90 8.64 -9.55 -6.78
N GLN A 91 9.90 -9.64 -6.38
CA GLN A 91 11.01 -9.55 -7.32
C GLN A 91 11.03 -10.72 -8.30
N ARG A 92 10.94 -11.96 -7.78
CA ARG A 92 10.92 -13.17 -8.61
C ARG A 92 9.76 -13.15 -9.59
N THR A 93 8.57 -12.74 -9.15
CA THR A 93 7.41 -12.62 -10.03
C THR A 93 7.51 -11.46 -11.00
N SER A 94 8.17 -10.35 -10.62
CA SER A 94 8.42 -9.23 -11.52
C SER A 94 9.42 -9.51 -12.63
N THR A 95 10.22 -10.56 -12.48
CA THR A 95 11.10 -11.06 -13.54
C THR A 95 10.44 -12.20 -14.34
N LEU A 96 9.30 -12.75 -13.90
CA LEU A 96 8.56 -13.78 -14.63
C LEU A 96 8.02 -13.21 -15.95
N ARG A 97 8.37 -13.90 -17.03
CA ARG A 97 7.87 -13.66 -18.39
C ARG A 97 6.68 -14.64 -18.60
N TRP A 98 5.45 -14.19 -18.87
CA TRP A 98 4.25 -15.08 -18.94
C TRP A 98 3.75 -15.33 -20.38
N ARG A 99 3.97 -16.46 -21.06
CA ARG A 99 3.44 -16.67 -22.44
C ARG A 99 2.20 -17.59 -22.46
N PRO A 100 1.16 -17.29 -23.26
CA PRO A 100 0.12 -18.25 -23.61
C PRO A 100 0.53 -19.03 -24.87
N ARG A 101 1.26 -20.14 -24.70
CA ARG A 101 1.23 -21.37 -25.53
C ARG A 101 2.21 -22.42 -24.96
N ALA A 102 1.81 -23.68 -25.06
CA ALA A 102 2.20 -24.81 -24.22
C ALA A 102 3.66 -25.33 -24.28
N SER A 103 4.68 -24.53 -24.61
CA SER A 103 6.06 -25.05 -24.55
C SER A 103 7.20 -24.09 -24.21
N ASP A 104 7.15 -22.77 -24.48
CA ASP A 104 8.37 -21.95 -24.33
C ASP A 104 8.10 -20.48 -23.96
N VAL A 105 8.85 -19.96 -22.97
CA VAL A 105 8.63 -18.67 -22.30
C VAL A 105 9.65 -17.60 -22.74
N VAL A 106 9.24 -16.60 -23.56
CA VAL A 106 10.07 -15.39 -23.86
C VAL A 106 9.20 -14.14 -24.14
N TRP A 107 9.19 -13.11 -23.30
CA TRP A 107 8.75 -11.76 -23.72
C TRP A 107 9.92 -10.89 -24.11
N ARG A 108 9.74 -9.99 -25.06
CA ARG A 108 10.77 -9.05 -25.51
C ARG A 108 10.50 -7.59 -25.13
N LYS A 109 9.30 -7.23 -24.63
CA LYS A 109 8.96 -5.85 -24.26
C LYS A 109 8.51 -5.71 -22.82
N ARG A 110 9.08 -4.69 -22.18
CA ARG A 110 8.81 -4.19 -20.83
C ARG A 110 7.42 -3.52 -20.83
N GLY A 111 6.62 -3.74 -19.80
CA GLY A 111 5.26 -3.17 -19.68
C GLY A 111 5.16 -2.20 -18.49
N PRO A 112 4.12 -1.36 -18.41
CA PRO A 112 3.86 -0.52 -17.25
C PRO A 112 3.63 -1.37 -16.00
N LEU A 113 4.23 -0.90 -14.91
CA LEU A 113 4.13 -1.47 -13.58
C LEU A 113 3.14 -0.64 -12.76
N CYS A 114 1.97 -1.20 -12.41
CA CYS A 114 1.03 -0.56 -11.50
C CYS A 114 1.31 -0.99 -10.06
N VAL A 115 1.65 -0.01 -9.25
CA VAL A 115 1.91 -0.12 -7.81
C VAL A 115 0.74 0.56 -7.10
N HIS A 116 -0.15 -0.27 -6.58
CA HIS A 116 -1.30 0.22 -5.80
C HIS A 116 -0.86 0.53 -4.37
N THR A 117 -1.33 1.66 -3.81
CA THR A 117 -1.16 2.19 -2.44
C THR A 117 0.00 1.59 -1.66
N ARG A 118 1.09 2.36 -1.55
CA ARG A 118 2.23 2.14 -0.65
C ARG A 118 3.17 0.98 -1.07
N THR A 119 2.86 0.24 -2.14
CA THR A 119 3.64 -0.94 -2.57
C THR A 119 5.09 -0.70 -2.99
N TYR A 120 5.91 -1.68 -2.62
CA TYR A 120 7.36 -1.74 -2.79
C TYR A 120 7.70 -2.41 -4.10
N VAL A 121 7.94 -1.59 -5.10
CA VAL A 121 8.68 -2.07 -6.25
C VAL A 121 9.76 -1.04 -6.50
N ALA A 122 11.00 -1.42 -6.21
CA ALA A 122 12.11 -0.85 -6.93
C ALA A 122 11.77 -1.17 -8.37
N VAL A 123 11.32 -0.17 -9.14
CA VAL A 123 10.93 -0.34 -10.54
C VAL A 123 12.05 -1.14 -11.16
N SER A 124 11.81 -2.43 -11.39
CA SER A 124 12.89 -3.32 -11.73
C SER A 124 13.40 -2.90 -13.09
N GLU A 125 14.63 -3.27 -13.44
CA GLU A 125 15.16 -3.06 -14.80
C GLU A 125 14.26 -3.65 -15.91
N VAL A 126 13.21 -4.38 -15.54
CA VAL A 126 12.25 -5.07 -16.39
C VAL A 126 11.03 -4.20 -16.78
N SER A 127 10.77 -3.08 -16.10
CA SER A 127 9.65 -2.18 -16.44
C SER A 127 10.11 -1.00 -17.30
N SER A 128 9.28 -0.55 -18.24
CA SER A 128 9.54 0.66 -19.04
C SER A 128 8.91 1.91 -18.45
N GLU A 129 7.83 1.74 -17.69
CA GLU A 129 7.00 2.80 -17.12
C GLU A 129 6.46 2.37 -15.75
N GLY A 130 6.14 3.35 -14.89
CA GLY A 130 5.54 3.11 -13.58
C GLY A 130 4.20 3.85 -13.43
N PHE A 131 3.23 3.21 -12.77
CA PHE A 131 1.98 3.82 -12.35
C PHE A 131 1.82 3.66 -10.83
N MET A 132 1.81 4.77 -10.08
CA MET A 132 1.76 4.78 -8.62
C MET A 132 0.45 5.41 -8.12
N MET A 133 -0.40 4.61 -7.49
CA MET A 133 -1.71 5.03 -6.99
C MET A 133 -1.68 5.22 -5.47
N SER A 134 -1.71 6.45 -4.98
CA SER A 134 -1.81 6.79 -3.55
C SER A 134 -0.75 6.10 -2.67
N GLY A 135 0.51 6.09 -3.12
CA GLY A 135 1.63 5.79 -2.24
C GLY A 135 2.95 5.57 -2.96
N THR A 136 4.03 5.73 -2.20
CA THR A 136 5.40 5.49 -2.66
C THR A 136 6.18 4.74 -1.58
N MET A 137 7.30 4.15 -1.99
CA MET A 137 8.26 3.50 -1.09
C MET A 137 9.03 4.50 -0.21
N TYR A 138 8.81 5.81 -0.36
CA TYR A 138 9.58 6.86 0.32
C TYR A 138 8.87 7.43 1.55
N ASN A 139 7.78 6.81 2.00
CA ASN A 139 7.16 7.13 3.27
C ASN A 139 8.01 6.56 4.43
N LEU A 140 8.26 7.35 5.48
CA LEU A 140 9.14 6.95 6.60
C LEU A 140 8.50 5.95 7.56
N ASP A 141 7.17 5.89 7.57
CA ASP A 141 6.37 5.16 8.54
C ASP A 141 6.06 3.71 8.11
N SER A 142 6.68 3.19 7.06
CA SER A 142 6.46 1.80 6.59
C SER A 142 7.69 0.96 6.41
N TRP A 143 8.77 1.34 7.08
CA TRP A 143 10.00 0.59 7.03
C TRP A 143 10.51 0.28 8.41
N ASP A 144 10.90 -0.96 8.60
CA ASP A 144 11.74 -1.35 9.71
C ASP A 144 13.18 -1.44 9.22
N THR A 145 14.12 -1.22 10.13
CA THR A 145 15.45 -1.80 10.01
C THR A 145 15.38 -3.30 10.28
N VAL A 146 16.38 -4.05 9.81
CA VAL A 146 16.52 -5.47 10.18
C VAL A 146 16.49 -5.65 11.70
N GLN A 147 17.13 -4.74 12.46
CA GLN A 147 17.18 -4.78 13.92
C GLN A 147 15.79 -4.59 14.57
N GLU A 148 14.99 -3.65 14.05
CA GLU A 148 13.62 -3.45 14.54
C GLU A 148 12.74 -4.66 14.29
N SER A 149 12.83 -5.26 13.09
CA SER A 149 12.10 -6.48 12.77
C SER A 149 12.54 -7.65 13.67
N VAL A 150 13.84 -7.84 13.90
CA VAL A 150 14.36 -8.87 14.81
C VAL A 150 13.84 -8.67 16.23
N ALA A 151 13.84 -7.43 16.75
CA ALA A 151 13.32 -7.14 18.08
C ALA A 151 11.82 -7.46 18.22
N LYS A 152 11.04 -7.30 17.13
CA LYS A 152 9.62 -7.72 17.09
C LYS A 152 9.49 -9.25 17.01
N ALA A 153 10.34 -9.91 16.23
CA ALA A 153 10.39 -11.36 16.12
C ALA A 153 10.78 -12.04 17.44
N ASP A 154 11.72 -11.47 18.20
CA ASP A 154 12.13 -11.98 19.51
C ASP A 154 10.97 -11.98 20.50
N LYS A 155 10.13 -10.93 20.48
CA LYS A 155 8.89 -10.87 21.28
C LYS A 155 7.84 -11.89 20.82
N CYS A 156 7.89 -12.34 19.56
CA CYS A 156 7.04 -13.43 19.04
C CYS A 156 7.52 -14.82 19.45
N GLY A 157 8.66 -14.93 20.16
CA GLY A 157 9.35 -16.18 20.40
C GLY A 157 10.10 -16.59 19.14
N ARG A 158 11.41 -16.38 19.12
CA ARG A 158 12.32 -16.57 17.97
C ARG A 158 12.30 -17.97 17.33
N ASN A 159 11.72 -18.96 18.02
CA ASN A 159 11.68 -20.36 17.56
C ASN A 159 10.67 -20.54 16.42
N LEU A 160 11.18 -20.47 15.19
CA LEU A 160 10.47 -20.81 13.95
C LEU A 160 9.83 -22.21 14.00
N GLU A 161 10.41 -23.17 14.74
CA GLU A 161 9.84 -24.51 14.97
C GLU A 161 8.50 -24.50 15.74
N LEU A 162 8.27 -23.48 16.59
CA LEU A 162 6.98 -23.27 17.26
C LEU A 162 5.96 -22.59 16.33
N HIS A 163 6.42 -21.92 15.27
CA HIS A 163 5.57 -21.23 14.30
C HIS A 163 5.13 -22.15 13.16
N GLU A 164 5.98 -23.08 12.72
CA GLU A 164 5.65 -24.05 11.65
C GLU A 164 4.47 -24.97 11.99
N ASN A 165 4.18 -25.17 13.29
CA ASN A 165 3.11 -26.04 13.77
C ASN A 165 1.88 -25.28 14.30
N LYS A 166 1.88 -23.94 14.25
CA LYS A 166 0.77 -23.12 14.74
C LYS A 166 -0.21 -22.78 13.62
N PRO A 167 -1.52 -22.79 13.88
CA PRO A 167 -2.49 -22.25 12.95
C PRO A 167 -2.15 -20.80 12.56
N THR A 168 -2.24 -20.51 11.27
CA THR A 168 -1.90 -19.20 10.71
C THR A 168 -2.64 -18.05 11.39
N ASP A 169 -3.90 -18.27 11.77
CA ASP A 169 -4.71 -17.24 12.44
C ASP A 169 -4.21 -16.92 13.86
N GLU A 170 -3.66 -17.91 14.57
CA GLU A 170 -3.02 -17.72 15.87
C GLU A 170 -1.76 -16.87 15.76
N LEU A 171 -0.91 -17.17 14.76
CA LEU A 171 0.31 -16.41 14.47
C LEU A 171 0.02 -14.94 14.19
N LEU A 172 -1.01 -14.68 13.38
CA LEU A 172 -1.42 -13.31 13.07
C LEU A 172 -1.89 -12.59 14.33
N LYS A 173 -2.80 -13.19 15.10
CA LYS A 173 -3.31 -12.60 16.35
C LYS A 173 -2.15 -12.29 17.31
N ALA A 174 -1.23 -13.23 17.51
CA ALA A 174 -0.06 -13.04 18.36
C ALA A 174 0.82 -11.88 17.89
N SER A 175 1.08 -11.78 16.58
CA SER A 175 1.90 -10.70 16.02
C SER A 175 1.31 -9.30 16.31
N PHE A 176 -0.01 -9.15 16.22
CA PHE A 176 -0.69 -7.88 16.52
C PHE A 176 -0.64 -7.52 18.01
N VAL A 177 -0.74 -8.51 18.91
CA VAL A 177 -0.65 -8.29 20.36
C VAL A 177 0.71 -7.73 20.75
N ILE A 178 1.77 -8.24 20.11
CA ILE A 178 3.17 -7.90 20.44
C ILE A 178 3.53 -6.46 20.09
N VAL A 179 2.94 -5.94 19.01
CA VAL A 179 3.21 -4.57 18.56
C VAL A 179 2.17 -3.58 19.03
N ALA A 180 1.14 -4.03 19.77
CA ALA A 180 0.09 -3.16 20.26
C ALA A 180 0.70 -1.95 21.01
N PRO A 181 0.23 -0.72 20.75
CA PRO A 181 -0.98 -0.39 19.98
C PRO A 181 -0.76 -0.23 18.46
N LYS A 182 0.43 -0.48 17.91
CA LYS A 182 0.72 -0.28 16.48
C LYS A 182 -0.16 -1.18 15.61
N ARG A 183 -0.57 -0.62 14.46
CA ARG A 183 -1.42 -1.32 13.49
C ARG A 183 -0.64 -2.26 12.58
N ALA A 184 0.68 -2.08 12.49
CA ALA A 184 1.50 -2.87 11.60
C ALA A 184 2.58 -3.68 12.32
N PRO A 185 2.38 -4.99 12.55
CA PRO A 185 3.37 -5.83 13.20
C PRO A 185 4.69 -5.90 12.43
N PHE A 186 4.64 -6.40 11.21
CA PHE A 186 5.82 -6.53 10.36
C PHE A 186 5.61 -5.77 9.06
N VAL A 187 6.55 -4.88 8.77
CA VAL A 187 6.65 -4.09 7.52
C VAL A 187 7.98 -4.46 6.85
N PRO A 188 8.18 -4.13 5.58
CA PRO A 188 9.47 -4.34 4.93
C PRO A 188 10.68 -3.83 5.65
N THR A 189 11.78 -4.56 5.47
CA THR A 189 13.09 -4.15 5.95
C THR A 189 13.93 -3.50 4.87
N TYR A 190 14.86 -2.64 5.31
CA TYR A 190 15.98 -2.18 4.51
C TYR A 190 17.30 -2.46 5.23
N HIS A 191 18.41 -2.33 4.51
CA HIS A 191 19.74 -2.87 4.86
C HIS A 191 19.81 -4.40 4.82
N ASP A 192 19.07 -5.00 3.88
CA ASP A 192 19.20 -6.39 3.51
C ASP A 192 19.70 -6.52 2.06
N GLU A 193 19.81 -7.76 1.57
CA GLU A 193 20.26 -8.06 0.21
C GLU A 193 19.37 -7.40 -0.87
N PHE A 194 18.08 -7.23 -0.61
CA PHE A 194 17.10 -6.74 -1.57
C PHE A 194 17.05 -5.21 -1.59
N LEU A 195 17.03 -4.59 -0.40
CA LEU A 195 17.00 -3.15 -0.23
C LEU A 195 18.20 -2.71 0.59
N PRO A 196 19.41 -2.69 -0.01
CA PRO A 196 20.67 -2.51 0.72
C PRO A 196 20.85 -1.10 1.29
N ARG A 197 19.97 -0.15 0.94
CA ARG A 197 20.08 1.25 1.30
C ARG A 197 18.75 1.72 1.87
N ASN A 198 18.82 2.64 2.83
CA ASN A 198 17.67 3.42 3.24
C ASN A 198 16.97 4.06 2.01
N PRO A 199 15.66 3.87 1.81
CA PRO A 199 14.92 4.35 0.64
C PRO A 199 15.03 5.85 0.38
N LEU A 200 15.01 6.68 1.44
CA LEU A 200 15.15 8.13 1.29
C LEU A 200 16.54 8.50 0.80
N VAL A 201 17.59 7.86 1.35
CA VAL A 201 18.97 8.07 0.91
C VAL A 201 19.13 7.59 -0.53
N ALA A 202 18.54 6.44 -0.87
CA ALA A 202 18.53 5.90 -2.22
C ALA A 202 17.93 6.89 -3.21
N MET A 203 16.77 7.49 -2.90
CA MET A 203 16.14 8.50 -3.75
C MET A 203 16.99 9.76 -3.90
N LYS A 204 17.48 10.33 -2.79
CA LYS A 204 18.29 11.57 -2.81
C LYS A 204 19.57 11.40 -3.62
N ARG A 205 20.20 10.22 -3.55
CA ARG A 205 21.41 9.90 -4.33
C ARG A 205 21.11 9.34 -5.71
N GLY A 206 19.83 9.18 -6.03
CA GLY A 206 19.26 8.60 -7.24
C GLY A 206 19.75 7.21 -7.60
N PHE A 207 19.75 6.34 -6.61
CA PHE A 207 19.79 4.89 -6.78
C PHE A 207 18.38 4.36 -7.08
N PHE A 208 17.83 4.73 -8.24
CA PHE A 208 16.54 4.27 -8.75
C PHE A 208 16.58 4.14 -10.28
N SER A 209 15.65 3.36 -10.83
CA SER A 209 15.54 3.14 -12.28
C SER A 209 14.99 4.37 -12.99
N SER A 210 15.59 4.73 -14.13
CA SER A 210 15.12 5.82 -15.00
C SER A 210 13.97 5.32 -15.88
N VAL A 211 12.74 5.62 -15.46
CA VAL A 211 11.49 5.28 -16.19
C VAL A 211 10.52 6.46 -16.16
N ASP A 212 9.61 6.54 -17.12
CA ASP A 212 8.51 7.51 -17.07
C ASP A 212 7.45 7.04 -16.07
N VAL A 213 6.85 7.97 -15.30
CA VAL A 213 5.95 7.62 -14.20
C VAL A 213 4.67 8.46 -14.22
N LEU A 214 3.52 7.80 -14.10
CA LEU A 214 2.26 8.40 -13.68
C LEU A 214 2.06 8.14 -12.19
N ALA A 215 1.91 9.20 -11.40
CA ALA A 215 1.82 9.12 -9.96
C ALA A 215 0.67 10.00 -9.48
N GLY A 216 -0.07 9.57 -8.45
CA GLY A 216 -1.12 10.45 -7.95
C GLY A 216 -1.82 9.95 -6.72
N VAL A 217 -2.77 10.76 -6.29
CA VAL A 217 -3.27 10.76 -4.93
C VAL A 217 -4.76 11.08 -4.90
N ASN A 218 -5.51 10.52 -3.95
CA ASN A 218 -6.90 10.92 -3.74
C ASN A 218 -6.97 12.24 -2.95
N SER A 219 -8.04 13.03 -3.14
CA SER A 219 -8.21 14.35 -2.52
C SER A 219 -8.39 14.32 -1.01
N MET A 220 -8.85 13.19 -0.45
CA MET A 220 -9.02 12.99 0.98
C MET A 220 -8.62 11.56 1.30
N LYS A 221 -7.41 11.29 1.77
CA LYS A 221 -6.89 9.89 1.71
C LYS A 221 -7.25 9.06 2.92
N GLU A 222 -7.30 9.68 4.09
CA GLU A 222 -7.40 8.92 5.33
C GLU A 222 -8.73 8.92 6.11
N PRO A 223 -9.89 8.81 5.43
CA PRO A 223 -11.08 8.33 6.12
C PRO A 223 -11.18 6.80 6.26
N LEU A 224 -10.38 6.03 5.53
CA LEU A 224 -10.37 4.57 5.67
C LEU A 224 -9.59 4.12 6.91
N SER A 225 -8.54 4.85 7.32
CA SER A 225 -8.07 4.77 8.70
C SER A 225 -9.02 5.44 9.69
N ALA A 226 -9.98 6.31 9.30
CA ALA A 226 -11.03 6.83 10.21
C ALA A 226 -11.89 5.72 10.85
N TRP A 227 -11.91 4.51 10.28
CA TRP A 227 -12.41 3.31 10.98
C TRP A 227 -11.51 2.89 12.16
N SER A 228 -10.19 3.12 12.08
CA SER A 228 -9.18 2.99 13.15
C SER A 228 -9.23 4.12 14.19
N PHE A 229 -9.75 5.28 13.80
CA PHE A 229 -10.09 6.38 14.72
C PHE A 229 -11.35 6.04 15.54
N GLY A 230 -12.14 5.06 15.09
CA GLY A 230 -13.33 4.54 15.75
C GLY A 230 -14.62 5.14 15.17
N PRO A 231 -15.74 4.41 15.24
CA PRO A 231 -16.99 4.78 14.56
C PRO A 231 -17.54 6.15 15.00
N ARG A 232 -17.21 6.61 16.21
CA ARG A 232 -17.61 7.93 16.70
C ARG A 232 -16.94 9.07 15.94
N LEU A 233 -15.69 8.93 15.51
CA LEU A 233 -14.96 9.97 14.77
C LEU A 233 -15.40 10.08 13.30
N LEU A 234 -16.20 9.12 12.83
CA LEU A 234 -16.85 9.12 11.51
C LEU A 234 -18.17 9.89 11.48
N ALA A 235 -18.68 10.35 12.62
CA ALA A 235 -19.92 11.13 12.68
C ALA A 235 -19.88 12.33 11.72
N GLU A 236 -21.03 12.73 11.18
CA GLU A 236 -21.09 13.89 10.28
C GLU A 236 -20.55 15.15 10.95
N ASP A 237 -20.97 15.33 12.20
CA ASP A 237 -20.61 16.43 13.05
C ASP A 237 -20.00 15.90 14.37
N LEU A 238 -18.91 16.52 14.80
CA LEU A 238 -18.25 16.24 16.07
C LEU A 238 -18.42 17.37 17.09
N GLN A 239 -19.29 18.33 16.84
CA GLN A 239 -19.33 19.52 17.67
C GLN A 239 -19.85 19.27 19.09
N ASP A 240 -20.74 18.29 19.26
CA ASP A 240 -21.19 17.83 20.59
C ASP A 240 -20.20 16.86 21.26
N PHE A 241 -19.10 16.50 20.57
CA PHE A 241 -18.12 15.57 21.10
C PHE A 241 -17.21 16.24 22.14
N PRO A 242 -16.97 15.63 23.32
CA PRO A 242 -16.07 16.21 24.31
C PRO A 242 -14.67 16.44 23.75
N ARG A 243 -14.19 17.69 23.75
CA ARG A 243 -12.94 18.10 23.09
C ARG A 243 -11.73 17.29 23.56
N GLU A 244 -11.63 17.03 24.86
CA GLU A 244 -10.52 16.26 25.44
C GLU A 244 -10.51 14.81 24.94
N GLU A 245 -11.69 14.16 24.91
CA GLU A 245 -11.84 12.79 24.38
C GLU A 245 -11.53 12.75 22.88
N LEU A 246 -11.90 13.79 22.13
CA LEU A 246 -11.58 13.92 20.70
C LEU A 246 -10.07 13.98 20.49
N VAL A 247 -9.37 14.90 21.17
CA VAL A 247 -7.92 15.05 21.07
C VAL A 247 -7.22 13.74 21.45
N GLN A 248 -7.66 13.08 22.53
CA GLN A 248 -7.11 11.79 22.96
C GLN A 248 -7.30 10.71 21.89
N SER A 249 -8.49 10.61 21.31
CA SER A 249 -8.81 9.63 20.26
C SER A 249 -8.03 9.86 18.97
N LEU A 250 -7.90 11.12 18.55
CA LEU A 250 -7.11 11.50 17.38
C LEU A 250 -5.60 11.23 17.58
N ARG A 251 -5.04 11.61 18.74
CA ARG A 251 -3.64 11.29 19.09
C ARG A 251 -3.38 9.80 19.20
N ALA A 252 -4.31 9.05 19.80
CA ALA A 252 -4.21 7.60 19.89
C ALA A 252 -4.18 6.97 18.48
N ALA A 253 -5.02 7.42 17.56
CA ALA A 253 -5.02 6.92 16.19
C ALA A 253 -3.71 7.24 15.44
N LEU A 254 -3.16 8.45 15.57
CA LEU A 254 -1.84 8.78 15.04
C LEU A 254 -0.76 7.85 15.61
N GLY A 255 -0.76 7.65 16.94
CA GLY A 255 0.20 6.77 17.60
C GLY A 255 0.12 5.30 17.16
N ARG A 256 -1.01 4.84 16.63
CA ARG A 256 -1.16 3.48 16.05
C ARG A 256 -0.58 3.35 14.64
N LEU A 257 -0.54 4.46 13.89
CA LEU A 257 -0.21 4.48 12.46
C LEU A 257 1.21 4.99 12.17
N LEU A 258 1.66 5.99 12.94
CA LEU A 258 2.95 6.63 12.73
C LEU A 258 4.07 5.89 13.47
N ARG A 259 5.27 5.93 12.90
CA ARG A 259 6.47 5.36 13.51
C ARG A 259 6.97 6.25 14.64
N ASP A 260 7.39 5.63 15.74
CA ASP A 260 7.96 6.33 16.89
C ASP A 260 9.35 6.89 16.57
N GLY A 261 9.73 7.99 17.22
CA GLY A 261 11.07 8.58 17.08
C GLY A 261 11.32 9.33 15.77
N VAL A 262 10.33 9.40 14.88
CA VAL A 262 10.38 10.26 13.68
C VAL A 262 9.78 11.62 14.06
N PRO A 263 10.50 12.74 13.85
CA PRO A 263 9.98 14.07 14.14
C PRO A 263 8.61 14.30 13.53
N ASP A 264 7.74 14.96 14.29
CA ASP A 264 6.37 15.25 13.90
C ASP A 264 6.12 16.75 13.87
N ILE A 265 5.22 17.17 12.98
CA ILE A 265 4.83 18.57 12.73
C ILE A 265 3.32 18.79 12.93
N LEU A 266 2.63 17.85 13.59
CA LEU A 266 1.19 17.96 13.90
C LEU A 266 0.82 19.33 14.50
N GLU A 267 1.64 19.86 15.40
CA GLU A 267 1.38 21.15 16.05
C GLU A 267 1.25 22.30 15.04
N THR A 268 1.98 22.25 13.91
CA THR A 268 1.85 23.24 12.82
C THR A 268 0.47 23.19 12.14
N TYR A 269 -0.17 22.03 12.06
CA TYR A 269 -1.50 21.88 11.46
C TYR A 269 -2.60 22.38 12.40
N ILE A 270 -2.44 22.17 13.71
CA ILE A 270 -3.51 22.42 14.68
C ILE A 270 -3.42 23.79 15.36
N GLN A 271 -2.30 24.52 15.22
CA GLN A 271 -2.07 25.80 15.90
C GLN A 271 -3.13 26.88 15.58
N GLU A 272 -3.71 26.86 14.38
CA GLU A 272 -4.72 27.85 13.95
C GLU A 272 -6.17 27.37 14.14
N VAL A 273 -6.36 26.15 14.67
CA VAL A 273 -7.70 25.59 14.86
C VAL A 273 -8.38 26.29 16.04
N HIS A 274 -9.56 26.85 15.79
CA HIS A 274 -10.37 27.43 16.85
C HIS A 274 -10.65 26.39 17.96
N PRO A 275 -10.48 26.71 19.25
CA PRO A 275 -10.64 25.74 20.34
C PRO A 275 -12.01 25.08 20.40
N GLY A 276 -13.05 25.79 19.94
CA GLY A 276 -14.42 25.30 19.87
C GLY A 276 -14.80 24.62 18.55
N ASP A 277 -13.90 24.42 17.60
CA ASP A 277 -14.22 23.79 16.32
C ASP A 277 -13.63 22.37 16.24
N ASN A 278 -14.45 21.38 16.61
CA ASN A 278 -14.07 19.97 16.59
C ASN A 278 -13.93 19.40 15.18
N ASN A 279 -14.69 19.92 14.23
CA ASN A 279 -14.66 19.46 12.85
C ASN A 279 -13.38 19.93 12.13
N ALA A 280 -12.97 21.18 12.35
CA ALA A 280 -11.69 21.68 11.88
C ALA A 280 -10.53 20.92 12.54
N LEU A 281 -10.62 20.61 13.84
CA LEU A 281 -9.59 19.81 14.51
C LEU A 281 -9.44 18.42 13.85
N ARG A 282 -10.55 17.69 13.66
CA ARG A 282 -10.53 16.41 12.94
C ARG A 282 -9.88 16.55 11.56
N ARG A 283 -10.24 17.59 10.81
CA ARG A 283 -9.71 17.83 9.46
C ARG A 283 -8.20 18.01 9.48
N GLN A 284 -7.66 18.84 10.38
CA GLN A 284 -6.23 19.08 10.48
C GLN A 284 -5.43 17.83 10.86
N TYR A 285 -5.98 16.95 11.71
CA TYR A 285 -5.35 15.65 12.00
C TYR A 285 -5.33 14.72 10.78
N ILE A 286 -6.40 14.72 9.97
CA ILE A 286 -6.48 13.92 8.74
C ILE A 286 -5.55 14.47 7.67
N ASP A 287 -5.47 15.79 7.52
CA ASP A 287 -4.58 16.47 6.57
C ASP A 287 -3.11 16.18 6.93
N HIS A 288 -2.76 16.34 8.21
CA HIS A 288 -1.45 15.98 8.74
C HIS A 288 -1.05 14.53 8.39
N LEU A 289 -1.95 13.58 8.68
CA LEU A 289 -1.71 12.16 8.40
C LEU A 289 -1.59 11.89 6.89
N SER A 290 -2.46 12.51 6.08
CA SER A 290 -2.48 12.37 4.63
C SER A 290 -1.21 12.92 3.99
N ASP A 291 -0.68 14.03 4.51
CA ASP A 291 0.54 14.65 4.03
C ASP A 291 1.76 13.82 4.37
N ARG A 292 1.87 13.38 5.62
CA ARG A 292 2.99 12.55 6.09
C ARG A 292 3.07 11.20 5.38
N LEU A 293 1.94 10.52 5.21
CA LEU A 293 1.92 9.17 4.66
C LEU A 293 1.89 9.12 3.14
N PHE A 294 1.35 10.16 2.47
CA PHE A 294 1.05 10.09 1.04
C PHE A 294 1.42 11.33 0.23
N ASN A 295 0.95 12.55 0.56
CA ASN A 295 1.22 13.72 -0.30
C ASN A 295 2.71 14.05 -0.36
N CYS A 296 3.35 14.25 0.79
CA CYS A 296 4.76 14.64 0.82
C CYS A 296 5.68 13.54 0.27
N PRO A 297 5.49 12.24 0.60
CA PRO A 297 6.27 11.17 -0.03
C PRO A 297 6.09 11.06 -1.54
N LEU A 298 4.89 11.31 -2.07
CA LEU A 298 4.64 11.31 -3.52
C LEU A 298 5.28 12.52 -4.19
N GLN A 299 5.14 13.70 -3.61
CA GLN A 299 5.74 14.93 -4.11
C GLN A 299 7.27 14.83 -4.11
N PHE A 300 7.85 14.38 -3.00
CA PHE A 300 9.29 14.15 -2.88
C PHE A 300 9.79 13.16 -3.95
N PHE A 301 9.05 12.08 -4.20
CA PHE A 301 9.35 11.16 -5.28
C PHE A 301 9.31 11.86 -6.64
N ALA A 302 8.22 12.56 -6.97
CA ALA A 302 8.03 13.21 -8.25
C ALA A 302 9.13 14.24 -8.55
N GLU A 303 9.48 15.07 -7.57
CA GLU A 303 10.56 16.06 -7.66
C GLU A 303 11.91 15.38 -7.91
N LYS A 304 12.28 14.40 -7.07
CA LYS A 304 13.59 13.73 -7.20
C LYS A 304 13.72 12.88 -8.46
N HIS A 305 12.61 12.31 -8.93
CA HIS A 305 12.58 11.50 -10.15
C HIS A 305 12.69 12.39 -11.39
N SER A 306 12.01 13.54 -11.41
CA SER A 306 12.04 14.52 -12.51
C SER A 306 13.32 15.34 -12.58
N GLU A 307 13.96 15.67 -11.44
CA GLU A 307 15.29 16.31 -11.39
C GLU A 307 16.37 15.55 -12.18
N ARG A 308 16.16 14.25 -12.42
CA ARG A 308 17.06 13.40 -13.21
C ARG A 308 16.64 13.22 -14.67
N GLY A 309 15.69 14.01 -15.16
CA GLY A 309 15.25 14.03 -16.57
C GLY A 309 14.18 13.00 -16.93
N ASN A 310 13.64 12.25 -15.97
CA ASN A 310 12.50 11.35 -16.21
C ASN A 310 11.20 12.15 -16.33
N LYS A 311 10.25 11.68 -17.14
CA LYS A 311 8.92 12.31 -17.16
C LYS A 311 8.10 11.81 -15.98
N VAL A 312 7.48 12.75 -15.27
CA VAL A 312 6.56 12.46 -14.17
C VAL A 312 5.25 13.20 -14.44
N PHE A 313 4.15 12.45 -14.49
CA PHE A 313 2.80 12.98 -14.56
C PHE A 313 2.14 12.82 -13.20
N CYS A 314 1.66 13.92 -12.63
CA CYS A 314 1.00 13.91 -11.33
C CYS A 314 -0.53 14.08 -11.48
N TYR A 315 -1.32 13.36 -10.70
CA TYR A 315 -2.78 13.56 -10.64
C TYR A 315 -3.32 13.64 -9.20
N VAL A 316 -4.43 14.38 -9.05
CA VAL A 316 -5.27 14.37 -7.85
C VAL A 316 -6.65 13.85 -8.24
N PHE A 317 -7.06 12.74 -7.63
CA PHE A 317 -8.38 12.16 -7.84
C PHE A 317 -9.36 12.67 -6.78
N ALA A 318 -10.36 13.45 -7.21
CA ALA A 318 -11.28 14.14 -6.29
C ALA A 318 -12.75 13.69 -6.41
N HIS A 319 -13.05 12.68 -7.23
CA HIS A 319 -14.42 12.23 -7.42
C HIS A 319 -14.86 11.27 -6.29
N LYS A 320 -15.86 11.67 -5.50
CA LYS A 320 -16.47 10.81 -4.48
C LYS A 320 -17.55 9.93 -5.10
N THR A 321 -17.38 8.61 -5.04
CA THR A 321 -18.41 7.68 -5.52
C THR A 321 -19.65 7.69 -4.62
N MET A 322 -20.82 7.49 -5.23
CA MET A 322 -22.08 7.26 -4.53
C MET A 322 -22.28 5.80 -4.11
N MET A 323 -21.38 4.88 -4.52
CA MET A 323 -21.51 3.44 -4.22
C MET A 323 -21.36 3.10 -2.73
N PHE A 324 -20.73 3.97 -1.94
CA PHE A 324 -20.53 3.75 -0.51
C PHE A 324 -21.17 4.88 0.29
N PRO A 325 -21.94 4.58 1.37
CA PRO A 325 -22.57 5.58 2.22
C PRO A 325 -21.52 6.23 3.14
N LEU A 326 -20.68 7.07 2.55
CA LEU A 326 -19.58 7.75 3.24
C LEU A 326 -20.04 9.11 3.75
N PRO A 327 -19.68 9.50 4.99
CA PRO A 327 -20.00 10.81 5.55
C PRO A 327 -19.75 11.98 4.59
N ALA A 328 -20.61 12.99 4.59
CA ALA A 328 -20.57 14.12 3.67
C ALA A 328 -19.23 14.88 3.73
N TRP A 329 -18.66 15.02 4.93
CA TRP A 329 -17.37 15.69 5.15
C TRP A 329 -16.18 14.94 4.51
N MET A 330 -16.34 13.66 4.18
CA MET A 330 -15.33 12.89 3.46
C MET A 330 -15.38 13.24 1.98
N GLY A 331 -14.24 13.66 1.41
CA GLY A 331 -14.05 13.84 -0.03
C GLY A 331 -13.99 12.49 -0.77
N ALA A 332 -12.99 12.30 -1.63
CA ALA A 332 -12.72 11.00 -2.24
C ALA A 332 -11.72 10.22 -1.37
N PRO A 333 -12.15 9.26 -0.52
CA PRO A 333 -11.25 8.40 0.25
C PRO A 333 -10.24 7.65 -0.62
N MET A 334 -9.25 7.06 0.06
CA MET A 334 -8.38 6.06 -0.55
C MET A 334 -9.18 4.93 -1.23
N ASP A 335 -8.57 4.29 -2.24
CA ASP A 335 -9.17 3.32 -3.16
C ASP A 335 -10.31 3.80 -4.09
N GLN A 336 -10.75 5.06 -3.99
CA GLN A 336 -11.77 5.57 -4.91
C GLN A 336 -11.30 5.57 -6.37
N HIS A 337 -10.07 6.01 -6.63
CA HIS A 337 -9.49 5.92 -7.96
C HIS A 337 -9.39 4.48 -8.48
N THR A 338 -9.17 3.49 -7.60
CA THR A 338 -9.05 2.06 -7.96
C THR A 338 -10.31 1.56 -8.62
N LEU A 339 -11.47 1.92 -8.03
CA LEU A 339 -12.77 1.55 -8.57
C LEU A 339 -12.94 2.08 -10.01
N HIS A 340 -12.43 3.27 -10.31
CA HIS A 340 -12.56 3.89 -11.62
C HIS A 340 -11.55 3.36 -12.62
N VAL A 341 -10.36 2.96 -12.18
CA VAL A 341 -9.35 2.37 -13.07
C VAL A 341 -9.74 0.92 -13.42
N TRP A 342 -10.22 0.12 -12.45
CA TRP A 342 -10.48 -1.32 -12.66
C TRP A 342 -11.92 -1.66 -13.06
N SER A 343 -12.91 -0.85 -12.67
CA SER A 343 -14.32 -1.15 -12.92
C SER A 343 -14.96 -0.19 -13.92
N ARG A 344 -15.94 -0.69 -14.65
CA ARG A 344 -16.93 0.15 -15.32
C ARG A 344 -18.02 0.51 -14.32
N LEU A 345 -17.96 1.73 -13.77
CA LEU A 345 -19.07 2.26 -13.00
C LEU A 345 -20.24 2.50 -13.96
N ARG A 346 -21.35 1.78 -13.76
CA ARG A 346 -22.61 2.15 -14.41
C ARG A 346 -23.11 3.40 -13.71
N SER A 347 -23.18 4.51 -14.43
CA SER A 347 -23.98 5.66 -13.98
C SER A 347 -25.40 5.16 -13.78
N GLY A 348 -25.92 5.25 -12.56
CA GLY A 348 -27.35 5.01 -12.32
C GLY A 348 -28.17 5.91 -13.21
N SER A 349 -29.02 5.31 -14.04
CA SER A 349 -30.11 5.97 -14.76
C SER A 349 -31.32 6.08 -13.85
#